data_AF-A0A9D8WCH3-F1
#
_entry.id   AF-A0A9D8WCH3-F1
#
_cell.length_a   1.000
_cell.length_b   1.000
_cell.length_c   1.000
_cell.angle_alpha   90.00
_cell.angle_beta   90.00
_cell.angle_gamma   90.00
#
_symmetry.space_group_name_H-M   'P 1'
#
loop_
_entity.id
_entity.type
_entity.pdbx_description
1 polymer ?
#
loop_
_entity_poly.entity_id
_entity_poly.type
_entity_poly.pdbx_seq_one_letter_code
_entity_poly.pdbx_strand_id
1 'polypeptide(L)'
;MHRLVLLLTLSIGLAACETTSSNETTDPLSPAAVPAATDAVARYAVDASPGASAPVISGAGSSIVVQVGSYYTSALGERCRRVVLSDGFGRSQVSAVCLVDNGWTTVVGL
;
A
#
# COMPACT_ATOMS: atom_id res chain seq x y z
N MET A 1 54.44 -19.65 60.96
CA MET A 1 54.36 -18.83 62.20
C MET A 1 53.64 -17.53 61.87
N HIS A 2 52.53 -17.25 62.58
CA HIS A 2 51.85 -15.95 62.80
C HIS A 2 51.32 -15.18 61.58
N ARG A 3 50.16 -14.52 61.53
CA ARG A 3 48.96 -14.27 62.37
C ARG A 3 48.03 -13.50 61.39
N LEU A 4 46.78 -13.90 61.17
CA LEU A 4 45.55 -13.41 61.83
C LEU A 4 45.24 -11.91 61.66
N VAL A 5 43.93 -11.63 61.46
CA VAL A 5 43.17 -10.37 61.69
C VAL A 5 43.04 -9.45 60.46
N LEU A 6 41.94 -9.45 59.67
CA LEU A 6 40.53 -9.06 59.91
C LEU A 6 40.36 -7.52 59.92
N LEU A 7 39.52 -6.98 59.02
CA LEU A 7 38.43 -6.01 59.28
C LEU A 7 38.10 -5.08 58.08
N LEU A 8 36.80 -5.10 57.72
CA LEU A 8 35.91 -3.94 57.42
C LEU A 8 36.24 -3.11 56.16
N THR A 9 35.33 -2.67 55.27
CA THR A 9 33.87 -2.49 55.26
C THR A 9 33.49 -1.76 53.95
N LEU A 10 32.19 -1.79 53.59
CA LEU A 10 31.45 -0.73 52.88
C LEU A 10 31.85 -0.51 51.38
N SER A 11 31.00 -0.37 50.37
CA SER A 11 29.55 -0.18 50.23
C SER A 11 29.20 -0.33 48.73
N ILE A 12 28.08 -1.01 48.47
CA ILE A 12 26.94 -0.57 47.62
C ILE A 12 27.22 0.18 46.30
N GLY A 13 26.68 -0.42 45.22
CA GLY A 13 26.10 0.29 44.07
C GLY A 13 27.07 0.48 42.91
N LEU A 14 26.72 0.30 41.63
CA LEU A 14 25.41 0.33 41.00
C LEU A 14 25.27 -0.83 40.01
N ALA A 15 24.06 -1.35 39.93
CA ALA A 15 23.61 -2.20 38.83
C ALA A 15 23.71 -1.42 37.51
N ALA A 16 24.66 -1.80 36.66
CA ALA A 16 24.53 -1.58 35.23
C ALA A 16 23.77 -2.80 34.69
N CYS A 17 22.45 -2.68 34.62
CA CYS A 17 21.59 -3.64 33.93
C CYS A 17 21.96 -3.55 32.44
N GLU A 18 22.80 -4.46 31.97
CA GLU A 18 22.86 -4.80 30.57
C GLU A 18 21.50 -5.37 30.19
N THR A 19 20.77 -4.67 29.33
CA THR A 19 19.64 -5.25 28.60
C THR A 19 19.71 -4.76 27.17
N THR A 20 20.53 -5.49 26.41
CA THR A 20 20.29 -5.93 25.04
C THR A 20 19.04 -5.39 24.35
N SER A 21 19.31 -4.73 23.22
CA SER A 21 18.59 -4.91 21.95
C SER A 21 17.07 -4.75 21.97
N SER A 22 16.61 -3.52 21.77
CA SER A 22 15.36 -3.31 21.03
C SER A 22 15.67 -3.41 19.55
N ASN A 23 15.88 -4.65 19.09
CA ASN A 23 15.67 -5.01 17.71
C ASN A 23 14.18 -4.76 17.46
N GLU A 24 13.86 -3.65 16.79
CA GLU A 24 12.54 -3.42 16.24
C GLU A 24 12.26 -4.58 15.27
N THR A 25 11.60 -5.61 15.79
CA THR A 25 11.07 -6.69 14.99
C THR A 25 9.99 -6.07 14.12
N THR A 26 10.41 -5.55 12.96
CA THR A 26 9.53 -5.36 11.81
C THR A 26 8.91 -6.72 11.57
N ASP A 27 7.63 -6.87 11.90
CA ASP A 27 6.88 -8.09 11.63
C ASP A 27 6.97 -8.36 10.11
N PRO A 28 7.68 -9.41 9.66
CA PRO A 28 7.85 -9.68 8.24
C PRO A 28 6.53 -10.11 7.57
N LEU A 29 5.45 -10.25 8.35
CA LEU A 29 4.11 -10.61 7.88
C LEU A 29 3.15 -9.43 7.78
N SER A 30 3.59 -8.20 8.09
CA SER A 30 2.75 -7.02 7.85
C SER A 30 2.48 -6.90 6.34
N PRO A 31 1.21 -7.03 5.89
CA PRO A 31 0.90 -6.96 4.47
C PRO A 31 1.32 -5.59 3.94
N ALA A 32 2.04 -5.59 2.81
CA ALA A 32 2.43 -4.35 2.14
C ALA A 32 1.18 -3.48 1.92
N ALA A 33 1.28 -2.21 2.31
CA ALA A 33 0.16 -1.28 2.18
C ALA A 33 -0.29 -1.23 0.72
N VAL A 34 -1.58 -1.46 0.47
CA VAL A 34 -2.15 -1.36 -0.87
C VAL A 34 -2.07 0.11 -1.31
N PRO A 35 -1.47 0.40 -2.48
CA PRO A 35 -1.44 1.76 -3.04
C PRO A 35 -2.83 2.39 -3.08
N ALA A 36 -2.94 3.64 -2.63
CA ALA A 36 -4.21 4.34 -2.59
C ALA A 36 -4.75 4.60 -4.00
N ALA A 37 -6.06 4.48 -4.20
CA ALA A 37 -6.69 4.85 -5.46
C ALA A 37 -7.28 6.27 -5.36
N THR A 38 -6.93 7.10 -6.34
CA THR A 38 -7.17 8.56 -6.31
C THR A 38 -8.58 8.95 -6.75
N ASP A 39 -9.28 8.07 -7.47
CA ASP A 39 -10.64 8.31 -7.97
C ASP A 39 -11.52 7.05 -7.87
N ALA A 40 -12.83 7.20 -8.11
CA ALA A 40 -13.80 6.12 -7.98
C ALA A 40 -13.62 4.99 -9.02
N VAL A 41 -13.20 5.34 -10.24
CA VAL A 41 -12.90 4.36 -11.30
C VAL A 41 -11.66 3.58 -10.94
N ALA A 42 -10.60 4.26 -10.48
CA ALA A 42 -9.38 3.60 -10.03
C ALA A 42 -9.66 2.64 -8.86
N ARG A 43 -10.45 3.06 -7.87
CA ARG A 43 -10.85 2.19 -6.74
C ARG A 43 -11.55 0.92 -7.22
N TYR A 44 -12.57 1.07 -8.08
CA TYR A 44 -13.29 -0.07 -8.62
C TYR A 44 -12.39 -0.99 -9.45
N ALA A 45 -11.60 -0.41 -10.36
CA ALA A 45 -10.81 -1.17 -11.33
C ALA A 45 -9.64 -1.94 -10.71
N VAL A 46 -9.08 -1.50 -9.59
CA VAL A 46 -7.99 -2.20 -8.89
C VAL A 46 -8.49 -3.47 -8.23
N ASP A 47 -9.67 -3.41 -7.61
CA ASP A 47 -10.26 -4.52 -6.83
C ASP A 47 -11.03 -5.52 -7.70
N ALA A 48 -11.59 -5.07 -8.82
CA ALA A 48 -12.43 -5.90 -9.68
C ALA A 48 -11.62 -6.95 -10.46
N SER A 49 -12.22 -8.12 -10.71
CA SER A 49 -11.64 -9.15 -11.60
C SER A 49 -11.63 -8.71 -13.07
N PRO A 50 -10.69 -9.20 -13.91
CA PRO A 50 -10.75 -8.95 -15.35
C PRO A 50 -12.08 -9.43 -15.94
N GLY A 51 -12.69 -8.62 -16.80
CA GLY A 51 -14.01 -8.86 -17.38
C GLY A 51 -15.18 -8.34 -16.54
N ALA A 52 -14.96 -7.96 -15.27
CA ALA A 52 -16.00 -7.36 -14.44
C ALA A 52 -16.49 -6.03 -15.02
N SER A 53 -17.78 -5.75 -14.81
CA SER A 53 -18.42 -4.51 -15.24
C SER A 53 -19.42 -4.05 -14.18
N ALA A 54 -19.37 -2.76 -13.80
CA ALA A 54 -20.31 -2.18 -12.85
C ALA A 54 -20.47 -0.66 -13.06
N PRO A 55 -21.62 -0.10 -12.70
CA PRO A 55 -21.77 1.35 -12.61
C PRO A 55 -20.93 1.90 -11.44
N VAL A 56 -20.21 2.99 -11.70
CA VAL A 56 -19.42 3.75 -10.74
C VAL A 56 -19.91 5.19 -10.79
N ILE A 57 -20.13 5.79 -9.62
CA ILE A 57 -20.45 7.21 -9.53
C ILE A 57 -19.14 8.00 -9.56
N SER A 58 -18.97 8.84 -10.58
CA SER A 58 -17.81 9.72 -10.70
C SER A 58 -17.88 10.83 -9.64
N GLY A 59 -16.75 11.50 -9.40
CA GLY A 59 -16.71 12.65 -8.47
C GLY A 59 -17.67 13.80 -8.85
N ALA A 60 -18.11 13.86 -10.11
CA ALA A 60 -19.10 14.81 -10.60
C ALA A 60 -20.57 14.36 -10.41
N GLY A 61 -20.81 13.21 -9.77
CA GLY A 61 -22.15 12.68 -9.49
C GLY A 61 -22.82 11.95 -10.66
N SER A 62 -22.13 11.83 -11.80
CA SER A 62 -22.63 11.06 -12.95
C SER A 62 -22.29 9.57 -12.80
N SER A 63 -23.21 8.70 -13.24
CA SER A 63 -22.95 7.26 -13.29
C SER A 63 -22.28 6.89 -14.61
N ILE A 64 -21.17 6.16 -14.54
CA ILE A 64 -20.48 5.57 -15.69
C ILE A 64 -20.33 4.07 -15.48
N VAL A 65 -20.57 3.28 -16.50
CA VAL A 65 -20.28 1.84 -16.46
C VAL A 65 -18.80 1.65 -16.74
N VAL A 66 -18.10 0.99 -15.83
CA VAL A 66 -16.68 0.67 -15.96
C VAL A 66 -16.55 -0.82 -16.23
N GLN A 67 -15.99 -1.18 -17.40
CA GLN A 67 -15.57 -2.54 -17.70
C GLN A 67 -14.06 -2.69 -17.53
N VAL A 68 -13.63 -3.71 -16.80
CA VAL A 68 -12.25 -3.87 -16.36
C VAL A 68 -11.52 -4.90 -17.23
N GLY A 69 -10.36 -4.53 -17.77
CA GLY A 69 -9.48 -5.41 -18.53
C GLY A 69 -8.41 -6.09 -17.67
N SER A 70 -7.45 -6.73 -18.34
CA SER A 70 -6.24 -7.28 -17.70
C SER A 70 -5.23 -6.19 -17.37
N TYR A 71 -4.36 -6.49 -16.40
CA TYR A 71 -3.16 -5.68 -16.14
C TYR A 71 -2.16 -5.78 -17.31
N TYR A 72 -1.40 -4.72 -17.54
CA TYR A 72 -0.31 -4.63 -18.50
C TYR A 72 0.76 -3.64 -17.99
N THR A 73 1.96 -3.69 -18.57
CA THR A 73 3.01 -2.69 -18.30
C THR A 73 3.02 -1.64 -19.40
N SER A 74 2.95 -0.35 -19.04
CA SER A 74 2.99 0.76 -19.99
C SER A 74 4.38 0.90 -20.63
N ALA A 75 4.48 1.71 -21.69
CA ALA A 75 5.77 2.04 -22.31
C ALA A 75 6.73 2.77 -21.35
N LEU A 76 6.20 3.40 -20.30
CA LEU A 76 6.98 4.07 -19.25
C LEU A 76 7.34 3.12 -18.09
N GLY A 77 6.96 1.84 -18.16
CA GLY A 77 7.22 0.84 -17.12
C GLY A 77 6.20 0.81 -15.98
N GLU A 78 5.13 1.59 -16.07
CA GLU A 78 4.10 1.63 -15.04
C GLU A 78 3.19 0.41 -15.14
N ARG A 79 2.76 -0.12 -13.99
CA ARG A 79 1.73 -1.15 -13.96
C ARG A 79 0.39 -0.49 -14.20
N CYS A 80 -0.25 -0.83 -15.31
CA CYS A 80 -1.53 -0.27 -15.73
C CYS A 80 -2.59 -1.36 -15.90
N ARG A 81 -3.84 -0.93 -16.01
CA ARG A 81 -4.98 -1.79 -16.29
C ARG A 81 -5.92 -1.09 -17.24
N ARG A 82 -6.29 -1.76 -18.33
CA ARG A 82 -7.24 -1.20 -19.30
C ARG A 82 -8.62 -1.12 -18.66
N VAL A 83 -9.33 -0.02 -18.88
CA VAL A 83 -10.76 0.11 -18.55
C VAL A 83 -11.52 0.65 -19.74
N VAL A 84 -12.79 0.27 -19.88
CA VAL A 84 -13.71 0.89 -20.82
C VAL A 84 -14.77 1.61 -20.01
N LEU A 85 -14.93 2.91 -20.26
CA LEU A 85 -15.91 3.75 -19.58
C LEU A 85 -17.05 4.02 -20.55
N SER A 86 -18.28 3.72 -20.14
CA SER A 86 -19.48 3.91 -20.95
C SER A 86 -20.51 4.74 -20.19
N ASP A 87 -21.14 5.70 -20.85
CA ASP A 87 -22.10 6.62 -20.21
C ASP A 87 -23.55 6.11 -20.19
N GLY A 88 -23.80 4.91 -20.74
CA GLY A 88 -25.13 4.34 -20.86
C GLY A 88 -25.98 4.92 -22.00
N PHE A 89 -25.50 5.96 -22.69
CA PHE A 89 -26.14 6.59 -23.86
C PHE A 89 -25.48 6.16 -25.18
N GLY A 90 -24.69 5.08 -25.14
CA GLY A 90 -23.98 4.53 -26.29
C GLY A 90 -22.61 5.14 -26.53
N ARG A 91 -22.16 6.12 -25.73
CA ARG A 91 -20.78 6.61 -25.79
C ARG A 91 -19.89 5.74 -24.92
N SER A 92 -18.75 5.33 -25.45
CA SER A 92 -17.72 4.62 -24.72
C SER A 92 -16.33 5.14 -25.06
N GLN A 93 -15.43 5.13 -24.07
CA GLN A 93 -14.02 5.48 -24.23
C GLN A 93 -13.14 4.42 -23.59
N VAL A 94 -12.02 4.12 -24.23
CA VAL A 94 -10.98 3.28 -23.65
C VAL A 94 -10.04 4.17 -22.83
N SER A 95 -9.79 3.77 -21.60
CA SER A 95 -8.90 4.45 -20.65
C SER A 95 -7.96 3.44 -20.01
N ALA A 96 -7.08 3.91 -19.13
CA ALA A 96 -6.33 3.03 -18.25
C ALA A 96 -6.34 3.53 -16.81
N VAL A 97 -6.07 2.62 -15.88
CA VAL A 97 -5.79 2.90 -14.47
C VAL A 97 -4.35 2.47 -14.22
N CYS A 98 -3.47 3.42 -13.90
CA CYS A 98 -2.04 3.19 -13.75
C CYS A 98 -1.57 3.45 -12.32
N LEU A 99 -0.58 2.67 -11.88
CA LEU A 99 0.10 2.88 -10.61
C LEU A 99 1.22 3.91 -10.82
N VAL A 100 0.98 5.14 -10.37
CA VAL A 100 1.88 6.30 -10.49
C VAL A 100 2.16 6.82 -9.08
N ASP A 101 3.42 7.09 -8.73
CA ASP A 101 3.82 7.62 -7.42
C ASP A 101 3.19 6.88 -6.22
N ASN A 102 3.06 5.55 -6.33
CA ASN A 102 2.43 4.69 -5.32
C ASN A 102 0.92 4.93 -5.12
N GLY A 103 0.24 5.46 -6.13
CA GLY A 103 -1.21 5.60 -6.18
C GLY A 103 -1.80 5.13 -7.51
N TRP A 104 -2.95 4.45 -7.46
CA TRP A 104 -3.70 4.12 -8.65
C TRP A 104 -4.51 5.32 -9.12
N THR A 105 -4.31 5.71 -10.38
CA THR A 105 -4.99 6.85 -10.98
C THR A 105 -5.55 6.50 -12.35
N THR A 106 -6.77 6.98 -12.64
CA THR A 106 -7.34 6.86 -13.98
C THR A 106 -6.67 7.84 -14.91
N VAL A 107 -5.91 7.32 -15.87
CA VAL A 107 -5.36 8.09 -16.98
C VAL A 107 -6.34 8.02 -18.15
N VAL A 108 -6.84 9.19 -18.56
CA VAL A 108 -7.66 9.30 -19.77
C VAL A 108 -6.71 9.36 -20.95
N GLY A 109 -6.71 8.30 -21.77
CA GLY A 109 -5.99 8.29 -23.03
C GLY A 109 -6.62 9.32 -23.97
N LEU A 110 -5.79 10.19 -24.55
CA LEU A 110 -6.16 11.12 -25.62
C LEU A 110 -6.59 10.38 -26.89
#